data_AF-A0AAV6YZA2-F1
#
_entry.id   AF-A0AAV6YZA2-F1
#
_cell.length_a   1.000
_cell.length_b   1.000
_cell.length_c   1.000
_cell.angle_alpha   90.00
_cell.angle_beta   90.00
_cell.angle_gamma   90.00
#
_symmetry.space_group_name_H-M   'P 1'
#
loop_
_entity.id
_entity.type
_entity.pdbx_description
1 polymer ?
#
loop_
_entity_poly.entity_id
_entity_poly.type
_entity_poly.pdbx_seq_one_letter_code
_entity_poly.pdbx_strand_id
1 'polypeptide(L)'
;MEMLRRSSVFAAEVLEVFDRSPTDKELVAQGKALCRDYIQARLQRAGLGWSKAEQGISSAAGGRMAEVSATFLRLGDELEYMRPAVYRNIARQLNISLTSESVLSDAFLAVAAEIFSAGTNLGNIVCAFDSISGIFY
;
A
#
# COMPACT_ATOMS: atom_id res chain seq x y z
N MET A 1 -17.58 -41.59 -18.68
CA MET A 1 -17.57 -41.18 -17.26
C MET A 1 -16.35 -40.30 -16.91
N GLU A 2 -15.19 -40.46 -17.54
CA GLU A 2 -13.94 -39.73 -17.21
C GLU A 2 -13.98 -38.20 -17.44
N MET A 3 -14.60 -37.72 -18.53
CA MET A 3 -14.65 -36.28 -18.85
C MET A 3 -15.47 -35.46 -17.84
N LEU A 4 -16.58 -36.00 -17.36
CA LEU A 4 -17.40 -35.36 -16.31
C LEU A 4 -16.63 -35.24 -14.99
N ARG A 5 -15.81 -36.24 -14.67
CA ARG A 5 -14.98 -36.27 -13.46
C ARG A 5 -13.82 -35.26 -13.52
N ARG A 6 -13.19 -35.09 -14.70
CA ARG A 6 -12.17 -34.06 -14.93
C ARG A 6 -12.77 -32.66 -14.90
N SER A 7 -13.97 -32.48 -15.46
CA SER A 7 -14.69 -31.21 -15.44
C SER A 7 -15.15 -30.82 -14.03
N SER A 8 -15.52 -31.78 -13.17
CA SER A 8 -15.90 -31.51 -11.78
C SER A 8 -14.70 -31.22 -10.88
N VAL A 9 -13.55 -31.85 -11.13
CA VAL A 9 -12.30 -31.55 -10.40
C VAL A 9 -11.81 -30.14 -10.76
N PHE A 10 -11.83 -29.76 -12.03
CA PHE A 10 -11.50 -28.41 -12.46
C PHE A 10 -12.50 -27.38 -11.90
N ALA A 11 -13.80 -27.68 -11.91
CA ALA A 11 -14.80 -26.79 -11.31
C ALA A 11 -14.63 -26.65 -9.78
N ALA A 12 -14.25 -27.73 -9.08
CA ALA A 12 -13.95 -27.70 -7.65
C ALA A 12 -12.67 -26.90 -7.36
N GLU A 13 -11.62 -27.06 -8.16
CA GLU A 13 -10.37 -26.30 -8.04
C GLU A 13 -10.60 -24.80 -8.33
N VAL A 14 -11.39 -24.49 -9.34
CA VAL A 14 -11.79 -23.10 -9.65
C VAL A 14 -12.65 -22.52 -8.52
N LEU A 15 -13.60 -23.27 -7.96
CA LEU A 15 -14.40 -22.84 -6.81
C LEU A 15 -13.54 -22.65 -5.56
N GLU A 16 -12.61 -23.55 -5.24
CA GLU A 16 -11.68 -23.41 -4.11
C GLU A 16 -10.79 -22.16 -4.23
N VAL A 17 -10.37 -21.80 -5.46
CA VAL A 17 -9.62 -20.57 -5.74
C VAL A 17 -10.47 -19.31 -5.50
N PHE A 18 -11.77 -19.37 -5.74
CA PHE A 18 -12.69 -18.25 -5.46
C PHE A 18 -13.16 -18.19 -3.99
N ASP A 19 -13.18 -19.31 -3.27
CA ASP A 19 -13.70 -19.40 -1.90
C ASP A 19 -12.66 -19.08 -0.82
N ARG A 20 -11.36 -19.12 -1.16
CA ARG A 20 -10.32 -18.83 -0.19
C ARG A 20 -10.15 -17.33 -0.01
N SER A 21 -10.91 -16.79 0.93
CA SER A 21 -10.66 -15.46 1.47
C SER A 21 -9.21 -15.38 1.97
N PRO A 22 -8.45 -14.34 1.60
CA PRO A 22 -7.07 -14.21 2.01
C PRO A 22 -6.99 -14.18 3.53
N THR A 23 -6.04 -14.91 4.09
CA THR A 23 -5.81 -14.93 5.53
C THR A 23 -5.28 -13.58 6.00
N ASP A 24 -5.47 -13.24 7.29
CA ASP A 24 -4.90 -12.03 7.89
C ASP A 24 -3.39 -11.92 7.66
N LYS A 25 -2.67 -13.06 7.68
CA LYS A 25 -1.24 -13.11 7.43
C LYS A 25 -0.89 -12.70 6.00
N GLU A 26 -1.67 -13.15 5.02
CA GLU A 26 -1.49 -12.78 3.61
C GLU A 26 -1.84 -11.32 3.38
N LEU A 27 -2.92 -10.82 4.01
CA LEU A 27 -3.30 -9.40 3.94
C LEU A 27 -2.22 -8.49 4.53
N VAL A 28 -1.65 -8.87 5.68
CA VAL A 28 -0.55 -8.13 6.29
C VAL A 28 0.70 -8.16 5.40
N ALA A 29 1.03 -9.32 4.81
CA ALA A 29 2.17 -9.42 3.90
C ALA A 29 1.99 -8.56 2.64
N GLN A 30 0.81 -8.59 2.02
CA GLN A 30 0.47 -7.77 0.86
C GLN A 30 0.48 -6.28 1.21
N GLY A 31 -0.12 -5.88 2.34
CA GLY A 31 -0.12 -4.50 2.82
C GLY A 31 1.28 -3.96 3.06
N LYS A 32 2.17 -4.76 3.66
CA LYS A 32 3.58 -4.39 3.85
C LYS A 32 4.31 -4.22 2.52
N ALA A 33 4.09 -5.13 1.56
CA ALA A 33 4.71 -5.05 0.23
C ALA A 33 4.26 -3.79 -0.51
N LEU A 34 2.94 -3.52 -0.53
CA LEU A 34 2.38 -2.30 -1.12
C LEU A 34 2.93 -1.04 -0.46
N CYS A 35 3.06 -1.02 0.87
CA CYS A 35 3.52 0.16 1.60
C CYS A 35 4.96 0.49 1.25
N ARG A 36 5.82 -0.53 1.21
CA ARG A 36 7.22 -0.38 0.79
C ARG A 36 7.32 0.16 -0.64
N ASP A 37 6.60 -0.44 -1.58
CA ASP A 37 6.63 -0.03 -2.99
C ASP A 37 6.12 1.42 -3.15
N TYR A 38 5.09 1.79 -2.40
CA TYR A 38 4.52 3.13 -2.40
C TYR A 38 5.52 4.19 -1.90
N ILE A 39 6.12 3.97 -0.72
CA ILE A 39 7.11 4.89 -0.14
C ILE A 39 8.32 5.00 -1.07
N GLN A 40 8.80 3.88 -1.61
CA GLN A 40 9.93 3.86 -2.53
C GLN A 40 9.65 4.69 -3.79
N ALA A 41 8.48 4.53 -4.41
CA ALA A 41 8.09 5.31 -5.58
C ALA A 41 7.97 6.82 -5.26
N ARG A 42 7.40 7.19 -4.10
CA ARG A 42 7.31 8.59 -3.66
C ARG A 42 8.69 9.21 -3.40
N LEU A 43 9.59 8.48 -2.74
CA LEU A 43 10.97 8.93 -2.51
C LEU A 43 11.77 9.09 -3.81
N GLN A 44 11.64 8.14 -4.74
CA GLN A 44 12.26 8.25 -6.07
C GLN A 44 11.77 9.49 -6.81
N ARG A 45 10.46 9.77 -6.77
CA ARG A 45 9.88 10.96 -7.39
C ARG A 45 10.32 12.26 -6.73
N ALA A 46 10.55 12.25 -5.42
CA ALA A 46 11.10 13.40 -4.68
C ALA A 46 12.61 13.62 -4.91
N GLY A 47 13.29 12.75 -5.69
CA GLY A 47 14.73 12.80 -5.90
C GLY A 47 15.57 12.33 -4.71
N LEU A 48 14.93 11.72 -3.70
CA LEU A 48 15.55 11.21 -2.47
C LEU A 48 15.75 9.69 -2.50
N GLY A 49 15.36 9.02 -3.59
CA GLY A 49 15.45 7.57 -3.71
C GLY A 49 16.88 7.07 -3.89
N TRP A 50 17.27 6.05 -3.11
CA TRP A 50 18.48 5.29 -3.39
C TRP A 50 18.19 4.32 -4.53
N SER A 51 18.90 4.46 -5.65
CA SER A 51 18.93 3.46 -6.72
C SER A 51 19.79 2.26 -6.30
N LYS A 52 19.47 1.64 -5.16
CA LYS A 52 20.03 0.31 -4.90
C LYS A 52 19.29 -0.64 -5.83
N ALA A 53 20.01 -1.11 -6.86
CA ALA A 53 19.61 -2.14 -7.79
C ALA A 53 19.41 -3.49 -7.07
N GLU A 54 18.45 -3.58 -6.15
CA GLU A 54 17.80 -4.83 -5.79
C GLU A 54 16.56 -5.00 -6.68
N GLN A 55 16.82 -4.90 -7.99
CA GLN A 55 15.98 -5.38 -9.09
C GLN A 55 15.88 -6.92 -9.12
N GLY A 56 15.91 -7.55 -7.94
CA GLY A 56 15.88 -9.01 -7.80
C GLY A 56 14.52 -9.57 -7.36
N ILE A 57 13.61 -8.75 -6.82
CA ILE A 57 12.34 -9.27 -6.27
C ILE A 57 11.08 -8.49 -6.68
N SER A 58 11.17 -7.22 -7.11
CA SER A 58 9.95 -6.39 -7.39
C SER A 58 9.70 -5.99 -8.85
N SER A 59 10.44 -6.51 -9.84
CA SER A 59 10.21 -6.15 -11.26
C SER A 59 10.02 -7.34 -12.21
N ALA A 60 9.89 -8.55 -11.69
CA ALA A 60 9.56 -9.75 -12.46
C ALA A 60 8.21 -10.33 -12.04
N ALA A 61 7.13 -9.54 -12.12
CA ALA A 61 5.78 -10.11 -12.09
C ALA A 61 4.77 -9.10 -12.67
N GLY A 62 4.50 -9.20 -13.97
CA GLY A 62 3.26 -8.69 -14.55
C GLY A 62 2.06 -9.46 -13.99
N GLY A 63 1.69 -9.15 -12.75
CA GLY A 63 0.62 -9.82 -12.02
C GLY A 63 -0.21 -8.82 -11.20
N ARG A 64 -1.35 -9.29 -10.68
CA ARG A 64 -2.38 -8.49 -9.99
C ARG A 64 -1.82 -7.53 -8.92
N MET A 65 -0.77 -7.90 -8.19
CA MET A 65 -0.17 -7.03 -7.17
C MET A 65 0.53 -5.79 -7.75
N ALA A 66 1.16 -5.91 -8.91
CA ALA A 66 1.78 -4.77 -9.59
C ALA A 66 0.72 -3.77 -10.07
N GLU A 67 -0.42 -4.26 -10.57
CA GLU A 67 -1.56 -3.43 -10.98
C GLU A 67 -2.18 -2.70 -9.78
N VAL A 68 -2.33 -3.39 -8.64
CA VAL A 68 -2.81 -2.77 -7.39
C VAL A 68 -1.84 -1.68 -6.94
N SER A 69 -0.53 -1.96 -6.94
CA SER A 69 0.49 -0.97 -6.58
C SER A 69 0.45 0.27 -7.48
N ALA A 70 0.38 0.08 -8.80
CA ALA A 70 0.24 1.17 -9.77
C ALA A 70 -1.04 1.99 -9.58
N THR A 71 -2.16 1.32 -9.29
CA THR A 71 -3.44 1.98 -9.01
C THR A 71 -3.39 2.80 -7.73
N PHE A 72 -2.79 2.26 -6.66
CA PHE A 72 -2.59 2.96 -5.40
C PHE A 72 -1.76 4.24 -5.58
N LEU A 73 -0.66 4.14 -6.34
CA LEU A 73 0.18 5.31 -6.65
C LEU A 73 -0.60 6.39 -7.40
N ARG A 74 -1.38 5.99 -8.42
CA ARG A 74 -2.20 6.93 -9.17
C ARG A 74 -3.26 7.61 -8.29
N LEU A 75 -3.94 6.85 -7.43
CA LEU A 75 -4.93 7.42 -6.50
C LEU A 75 -4.28 8.37 -5.49
N GLY A 76 -3.08 8.03 -5.01
CA GLY A 76 -2.27 8.93 -4.18
C GLY A 76 -1.94 10.24 -4.90
N ASP A 77 -1.60 10.19 -6.19
CA ASP A 77 -1.31 11.39 -6.99
C ASP A 77 -2.55 12.28 -7.14
N GLU A 78 -3.71 11.67 -7.37
CA GLU A 78 -4.99 12.39 -7.45
C GLU A 78 -5.36 13.02 -6.10
N LEU A 79 -5.14 12.33 -4.97
CA LEU A 79 -5.37 12.89 -3.64
C LEU A 79 -4.45 14.09 -3.34
N GLU A 80 -3.18 13.97 -3.68
CA GLU A 80 -2.19 15.04 -3.55
C GLU A 80 -2.55 16.23 -4.45
N TYR A 81 -3.09 15.97 -5.66
CA TYR A 81 -3.57 17.00 -6.57
C TYR A 81 -4.81 17.72 -6.03
N MET A 82 -5.76 16.99 -5.44
CA MET A 82 -7.00 17.55 -4.89
C MET A 82 -6.76 18.40 -3.64
N ARG A 83 -5.86 17.99 -2.74
CA ARG A 83 -5.54 18.71 -1.50
C ARG A 83 -4.04 18.69 -1.19
N PRO A 84 -3.22 19.43 -1.95
CA PRO A 84 -1.76 19.43 -1.76
C PRO A 84 -1.36 19.95 -0.38
N ALA A 85 -2.17 20.81 0.24
CA ALA A 85 -1.91 21.34 1.57
C ALA A 85 -2.07 20.30 2.70
N VAL A 86 -2.75 19.16 2.49
CA VAL A 86 -2.95 18.13 3.53
C VAL A 86 -1.92 17.02 3.39
N TYR A 87 -1.61 16.63 2.16
CA TYR A 87 -0.78 15.46 1.88
C TYR A 87 0.72 15.77 1.71
N ARG A 88 1.08 17.06 1.57
CA ARG A 88 2.46 17.50 1.36
C ARG A 88 3.05 18.12 2.63
N ASN A 89 4.23 17.67 3.03
CA ASN A 89 4.93 18.10 4.25
C ASN A 89 4.15 17.83 5.54
N ILE A 90 3.61 16.64 5.70
CA ILE A 90 2.89 16.26 6.92
C ILE A 90 3.82 16.37 8.13
N ALA A 91 5.10 16.01 8.00
CA ALA A 91 6.09 16.22 9.06
C ALA A 91 6.24 17.69 9.50
N ARG A 92 6.19 18.63 8.54
CA ARG A 92 6.26 20.08 8.79
C ARG A 92 4.98 20.61 9.42
N GLN A 93 3.82 20.08 9.02
CA GLN A 93 2.52 20.46 9.59
C GLN A 93 2.34 19.94 11.02
N LEU A 94 2.84 18.73 11.28
CA LEU A 94 2.84 18.14 12.61
C LEU A 94 3.97 18.70 13.49
N ASN A 95 4.84 19.55 12.94
CA ASN A 95 5.99 20.15 13.64
C ASN A 95 6.88 19.11 14.34
N ILE A 96 7.01 17.93 13.72
CA ILE A 96 7.73 16.80 14.32
C ILE A 96 9.16 16.82 13.80
N SER A 97 10.11 16.94 14.72
CA SER A 97 11.50 16.58 14.43
C SER A 97 11.58 15.05 14.41
N LEU A 98 11.99 14.46 13.29
CA LEU A 98 12.24 13.02 13.15
C LEU A 98 13.54 12.63 13.87
N THR A 99 13.58 12.90 15.17
CA THR A 99 14.74 12.68 16.04
C THR A 99 14.77 11.27 16.62
N SER A 100 13.63 10.57 16.65
CA SER A 100 13.50 9.20 17.14
C SER A 100 12.43 8.41 16.37
N GLU A 101 12.68 7.12 16.16
CA GLU A 101 11.73 6.17 15.54
C GLU A 101 10.42 6.05 16.33
N SER A 102 10.48 6.19 17.66
CA SER A 102 9.29 6.16 18.52
C SER A 102 8.34 7.31 18.20
N VAL A 103 8.88 8.51 17.99
CA VAL A 103 8.09 9.72 17.67
C VAL A 103 7.45 9.60 16.29
N LEU A 104 8.16 9.01 15.32
CA LEU A 104 7.63 8.70 14.00
C LEU A 104 6.45 7.72 14.08
N SER A 105 6.62 6.65 14.88
CA SER A 105 5.60 5.62 15.05
C SER A 105 4.34 6.18 15.71
N ASP A 106 4.50 6.98 16.78
CA ASP A 106 3.38 7.60 17.48
C ASP A 106 2.64 8.62 16.59
N ALA A 107 3.38 9.42 15.83
CA ALA A 107 2.80 10.36 14.88
C ALA A 107 1.99 9.67 13.79
N PHE A 108 2.54 8.60 13.22
CA PHE A 108 1.84 7.81 12.23
C PHE A 108 0.57 7.18 12.80
N LEU A 109 0.64 6.59 14.00
CA LEU A 109 -0.52 5.98 14.66
C LEU A 109 -1.61 7.01 14.96
N ALA A 110 -1.23 8.22 15.40
CA ALA A 110 -2.18 9.31 15.64
C ALA A 110 -2.90 9.75 14.36
N VAL A 111 -2.15 9.93 13.26
CA VAL A 111 -2.72 10.31 11.96
C VAL A 111 -3.60 9.19 11.40
N ALA A 112 -3.18 7.93 11.53
CA ALA A 112 -3.98 6.78 11.11
C ALA A 112 -5.29 6.69 11.91
N ALA A 113 -5.24 6.88 13.23
CA ALA A 113 -6.42 6.88 14.08
C ALA A 113 -7.44 7.95 13.64
N GLU A 114 -6.98 9.15 13.28
CA GLU A 114 -7.85 10.21 12.78
C GLU A 114 -8.47 9.85 11.41
N ILE A 115 -7.67 9.31 10.48
CA ILE A 115 -8.12 8.89 9.15
C ILE A 115 -9.19 7.79 9.24
N PHE A 116 -9.03 6.85 10.16
CA PHE A 116 -9.96 5.72 10.34
C PHE A 116 -11.08 5.98 11.36
N SER A 117 -11.12 7.17 11.98
CA SER A 117 -12.13 7.54 12.99
C SER A 117 -13.57 7.47 12.47
N ALA A 118 -13.78 7.81 11.20
CA ALA A 118 -15.07 7.76 10.51
C ALA A 118 -15.36 6.40 9.83
N GLY A 119 -14.52 5.39 10.09
CA GLY A 119 -14.63 4.04 9.51
C GLY A 119 -13.57 3.71 8.46
N THR A 120 -13.60 2.48 7.96
CA THR A 120 -12.63 1.97 6.98
C THR A 120 -13.22 1.98 5.58
N ASN A 121 -12.62 2.74 4.68
CA ASN A 121 -12.93 2.73 3.25
C ASN A 121 -11.62 2.73 2.43
N LEU A 122 -11.70 2.42 1.14
CA LEU A 122 -10.53 2.38 0.26
C LEU A 122 -9.79 3.73 0.19
N GLY A 123 -10.53 4.84 0.23
CA GLY A 123 -9.94 6.18 0.26
C GLY A 123 -9.09 6.40 1.52
N ASN A 124 -9.59 6.02 2.69
CA ASN A 124 -8.89 6.13 3.97
C ASN A 124 -7.61 5.29 3.98
N ILE A 125 -7.63 4.12 3.35
CA ILE A 125 -6.42 3.29 3.18
C ILE A 125 -5.39 4.02 2.32
N VAL A 126 -5.78 4.57 1.17
CA VAL A 126 -4.85 5.33 0.32
C VAL A 126 -4.33 6.58 1.06
N CYS A 127 -5.19 7.31 1.78
CA CYS A 127 -4.80 8.44 2.61
C CYS A 127 -3.75 8.07 3.67
N ALA A 128 -3.88 6.89 4.29
CA ALA A 128 -2.93 6.42 5.29
C ALA A 128 -1.57 6.06 4.67
N PHE A 129 -1.54 5.51 3.46
CA PHE A 129 -0.28 5.26 2.74
C PHE A 129 0.38 6.58 2.33
N ASP A 130 -0.44 7.52 1.89
CA ASP A 130 0.04 8.83 1.49
C ASP A 130 0.61 9.62 2.67
N SER A 131 -0.05 9.52 3.83
CA SER A 131 0.40 10.20 5.03
C SER A 131 1.75 9.68 5.53
N ILE A 132 1.99 8.37 5.46
CA ILE A 132 3.31 7.80 5.75
C ILE A 132 4.35 8.41 4.82
N SER A 133 4.07 8.41 3.51
CA SER A 133 5.03 8.94 2.54
C SER A 133 5.37 10.40 2.81
N GLY A 134 4.37 11.24 3.11
CA GLY A 134 4.54 12.66 3.44
C GLY A 134 5.13 12.95 4.83
N ILE A 135 5.32 11.94 5.67
CA ILE A 135 6.16 12.04 6.87
C ILE A 135 7.63 11.77 6.52
N PHE A 136 7.91 10.89 5.55
CA PHE A 136 9.27 10.58 5.10
C PHE A 136 9.89 11.63 4.16
N TYR A 137 9.11 12.52 3.53
CA TYR A 137 9.59 13.57 2.63
C TYR A 137 9.08 14.98 2.98
#